data_AF-A0A529NRX6-F1
#
_entry.id   AF-A0A529NRX6-F1
#
_cell.length_a   1.000
_cell.length_b   1.000
_cell.length_c   1.000
_cell.angle_alpha   90.00
_cell.angle_beta   90.00
_cell.angle_gamma   90.00
#
_symmetry.space_group_name_H-M   'P 1'
#
loop_
_entity.id
_entity.type
_entity.pdbx_description
1 polymer ?
#
loop_
_entity_poly.entity_id
_entity_poly.type
_entity_poly.pdbx_seq_one_letter_code
_entity_poly.pdbx_strand_id
1 'polypeptide(L)' 'MKKIEAIIKPFKLDEVKEALQEAGLQGITVTEAKGFGRQKGHTELYRGAEYVVDFLPKVKIEVVLGDEAVE' A
#
# COMPACT_ATOMS: atom_id res chain seq x y z
N MET A 1 -16.77 6.70 -13.84
CA MET A 1 -15.88 7.06 -12.73
C MET A 1 -15.66 5.85 -11.83
N LYS A 2 -14.39 5.51 -11.57
CA LYS A 2 -13.99 4.50 -10.58
C LYS A 2 -13.04 5.09 -9.55
N LYS A 3 -13.00 4.44 -8.39
CA LYS A 3 -11.94 4.62 -7.39
C LYS A 3 -11.08 3.36 -7.39
N ILE A 4 -9.79 3.50 -7.63
CA ILE A 4 -8.81 2.43 -7.48
C ILE A 4 -8.18 2.56 -6.10
N GLU A 5 -8.20 1.46 -5.35
CA GLU A 5 -7.51 1.33 -4.06
C GLU A 5 -6.41 0.27 -4.19
N ALA A 6 -5.16 0.66 -3.97
CA ALA A 6 -4.02 -0.25 -4.03
C ALA A 6 -3.31 -0.33 -2.68
N ILE A 7 -3.15 -1.55 -2.14
CA ILE A 7 -2.37 -1.82 -0.92
C ILE A 7 -1.01 -2.38 -1.32
N ILE A 8 0.05 -1.60 -1.11
CA ILE A 8 1.40 -1.93 -1.55
C ILE A 8 2.40 -2.01 -0.40
N LYS A 9 3.60 -2.52 -0.69
CA LYS A 9 4.74 -2.44 0.24
C LYS A 9 5.23 -0.98 0.28
N PRO A 10 5.59 -0.43 1.45
CA PRO A 10 5.95 0.98 1.57
C PRO A 10 7.07 1.45 0.63
N PHE A 11 8.12 0.64 0.46
CA PHE A 11 9.26 0.99 -0.41
C PHE A 11 8.94 1.08 -1.91
N LYS A 12 7.75 0.64 -2.34
CA LYS A 12 7.31 0.73 -3.74
C LYS A 12 6.58 2.05 -4.06
N LEU A 13 6.31 2.90 -3.06
CA LEU A 13 5.51 4.11 -3.25
C LEU A 13 6.10 5.05 -4.31
N ASP A 14 7.41 5.31 -4.27
CA ASP A 14 8.05 6.22 -5.22
C ASP A 14 7.98 5.69 -6.66
N GLU A 15 8.28 4.41 -6.86
CA GLU A 15 8.18 3.73 -8.17
C GLU A 15 6.75 3.77 -8.72
N VAL A 16 5.73 3.54 -7.87
CA VAL A 16 4.33 3.61 -8.29
C VAL A 16 3.92 5.05 -8.62
N LYS A 17 4.37 6.03 -7.82
CA LYS A 17 4.09 7.45 -8.06
C LYS A 17 4.65 7.91 -9.40
N GLU A 18 5.90 7.55 -9.71
CA GLU A 18 6.55 7.88 -10.98
C GLU A 18 5.80 7.25 -12.17
N ALA A 19 5.48 5.96 -12.08
CA ALA A 19 4.74 5.26 -13.14
C ALA A 19 3.34 5.87 -13.38
N LEU A 20 2.61 6.25 -12.31
CA LEU A 20 1.32 6.91 -12.44
C LEU A 20 1.45 8.30 -13.08
N GLN A 21 2.51 9.05 -12.75
CA GLN A 21 2.78 10.34 -13.37
C GLN A 21 3.10 10.21 -14.87
N GLU A 22 3.88 9.21 -15.26
CA GLU A 22 4.16 8.89 -16.67
C GLU A 22 2.89 8.47 -17.43
N ALA A 23 1.96 7.80 -16.75
CA ALA A 23 0.63 7.46 -17.27
C ALA A 23 -0.34 8.66 -17.32
N GLY A 24 0.10 9.86 -16.93
CA GLY A 24 -0.72 11.09 -16.97
C GLY A 24 -1.61 11.31 -15.75
N LEU A 25 -1.50 10.50 -14.70
CA LEU A 25 -2.24 10.67 -13.45
C LEU A 25 -1.47 11.58 -12.50
N GLN A 26 -1.98 12.80 -12.29
CA GLN A 26 -1.30 13.85 -11.54
C GLN A 26 -1.66 13.91 -10.05
N GLY A 27 -2.66 13.13 -9.61
CA GLY A 27 -3.18 13.18 -8.25
C GLY A 27 -3.40 11.79 -7.66
N ILE A 28 -2.79 11.53 -6.51
CA ILE A 28 -3.04 10.35 -5.68
C ILE A 28 -3.21 10.78 -4.22
N THR A 29 -4.01 10.03 -3.47
CA THR A 29 -4.06 10.14 -2.01
C THR A 29 -3.36 8.95 -1.40
N VAL A 30 -2.52 9.19 -0.40
CA VAL A 30 -1.73 8.14 0.25
C VAL A 30 -2.13 8.08 1.73
N THR A 31 -2.33 6.87 2.24
CA THR A 31 -2.62 6.63 3.66
C THR A 31 -1.75 5.49 4.18
N GLU A 32 -1.15 5.69 5.34
CA GLU A 32 -0.43 4.61 6.04
C GLU A 32 -1.40 3.55 6.54
N ALA A 33 -1.05 2.29 6.37
CA ALA A 33 -1.90 1.17 6.73
C ALA A 33 -1.10 0.03 7.37
N LYS A 34 -1.83 -0.89 7.98
CA LYS A 34 -1.32 -2.14 8.55
C LYS A 34 -2.09 -3.29 7.91
N GLY A 35 -1.38 -4.25 7.34
CA GLY A 35 -1.98 -5.38 6.62
C GLY A 35 -1.61 -6.71 7.27
N PHE A 36 -2.60 -7.61 7.35
CA PHE A 36 -2.42 -9.01 7.77
C PHE A 36 -2.86 -9.93 6.62
N GLY A 37 -2.17 -11.05 6.43
CA GLY A 37 -2.50 -12.00 5.36
C GLY A 37 -1.48 -13.12 5.20
N ARG A 38 -1.30 -13.60 3.96
CA ARG A 38 -0.39 -14.73 3.66
C ARG A 38 1.08 -14.42 3.96
N GLN A 39 1.45 -13.15 3.95
CA GLN A 39 2.72 -12.69 4.47
C GLN A 39 2.64 -12.79 6.00
N LYS A 40 2.90 -14.00 6.51
CA LYS A 40 2.82 -14.31 7.95
C LYS A 40 3.67 -13.30 8.73
N GLY A 41 3.11 -12.83 9.84
CA GLY A 41 3.86 -12.09 10.84
C GLY A 41 5.09 -12.87 11.30
N HIS A 42 6.13 -12.16 11.72
CA HIS A 42 7.26 -12.76 12.43
C HIS A 42 6.99 -12.65 13.93
N THR A 43 7.37 -13.66 14.70
CA THR A 43 7.44 -13.53 16.16
C THR A 43 8.74 -12.82 16.51
N GLU A 44 8.65 -11.66 17.14
CA GLU A 44 9.82 -10.93 17.67
C GLU A 44 9.89 -11.10 19.18
N LEU A 45 11.10 -11.35 19.69
CA LEU A 45 11.37 -11.37 21.12
C LEU A 45 11.66 -9.95 21.59
N TYR A 46 10.75 -9.37 22.37
CA TYR A 46 10.94 -8.06 22.99
C TYR A 46 10.91 -8.18 24.52
N ARG A 47 12.02 -7.81 25.17
CA ARG A 47 12.19 -7.89 26.64
C ARG A 47 11.85 -9.27 27.24
N GLY A 48 12.18 -10.34 26.53
CA GLY A 48 11.97 -11.72 27.01
C GLY A 48 10.54 -12.25 26.85
N ALA A 49 9.64 -11.50 26.19
CA ALA A 49 8.34 -12.00 25.77
C ALA A 49 8.27 -12.11 24.24
N GLU A 50 7.66 -13.18 23.74
CA GLU A 50 7.34 -13.35 22.33
C GLU A 50 6.15 -12.47 21.95
N TYR A 51 6.37 -11.53 21.04
CA TYR A 51 5.31 -10.73 20.42
C TYR A 51 5.10 -11.22 19.00
N VAL A 52 3.89 -11.68 18.71
CA VAL A 52 3.49 -11.98 17.33
C VAL A 52 3.18 -10.65 16.63
N VAL A 53 3.97 -10.31 15.61
CA VAL A 53 3.69 -9.13 14.79
C VAL A 53 2.61 -9.50 13.77
N ASP A 54 1.35 -9.38 14.17
CA ASP A 54 0.20 -9.73 13.30
C ASP A 54 0.06 -8.80 12.10
N PHE A 55 0.56 -7.57 12.15
CA PHE A 55 0.37 -6.63 11.05
C PHE A 55 1.68 -6.08 10.53
N LEU A 56 1.82 -6.10 9.21
CA LEU A 56 2.96 -5.51 8.53
C LEU A 56 2.61 -4.11 7.99
N PRO A 57 3.54 -3.15 8.04
CA PRO A 57 3.35 -1.84 7.42
C PRO A 57 3.03 -1.97 5.93
N LYS A 58 2.00 -1.23 5.51
CA LYS A 58 1.56 -1.09 4.12
C LYS A 58 1.28 0.37 3.82
N VAL A 59 1.20 0.67 2.53
CA VAL A 59 0.71 1.96 2.06
C VAL A 59 -0.52 1.70 1.22
N LYS A 60 -1.60 2.45 1.50
CA LYS A 60 -2.80 2.49 0.66
C LYS A 60 -2.71 3.70 -0.26
N ILE A 61 -2.85 3.48 -1.56
CA ILE A 61 -2.96 4.51 -2.58
C ILE A 61 -4.40 4.53 -3.08
N GLU A 62 -4.99 5.72 -3.14
CA GLU A 62 -6.32 5.95 -3.68
C GLU A 62 -6.23 6.93 -4.86
N VAL A 63 -6.86 6.57 -5.98
CA VAL A 63 -6.99 7.44 -7.16
C VAL A 63 -8.40 7.33 -7.73
N VAL A 64 -8.95 8.45 -8.19
CA VAL A 64 -10.29 8.53 -8.80
C VAL A 64 -10.13 8.99 -10.24
N LEU A 65 -10.65 8.20 -11.17
CA LEU A 65 -10.48 8.41 -12.60
C LEU A 65 -11.73 8.00 -13.38
N GLY A 66 -11.78 8.40 -14.65
CA GLY A 66 -12.79 7.94 -15.60
C GLY A 66 -12.69 6.43 -15.83
N ASP A 67 -13.78 5.81 -16.31
CA ASP A 67 -13.81 4.36 -16.53
C ASP A 67 -12.86 3.94 -17.66
N GLU A 68 -12.63 4.84 -18.61
CA GLU A 68 -11.76 4.71 -19.77
C GLU A 68 -10.26 4.63 -19.44
N ALA A 69 -9.86 4.99 -18.22
CA ALA A 69 -8.45 5.06 -17.81
C ALA A 69 -8.07 3.96 -16.79
N VAL A 70 -8.94 2.97 -16.57
CA VAL A 70 -8.78 1.93 -15.52
C VAL A 70 -7.85 0.78 -15.95
N GLU A 71 -7.76 0.47 -17.25
CA GLU A 71 -6.91 -0.60 -17.83
C GLU A 71 -5.65 -0.02 -18.48
#